data_AF-A0A3N0X7J6-F1
#
_entry.id   AF-A0A3N0X7J6-F1
#
_cell.length_a   1.000
_cell.length_b   1.000
_cell.length_c   1.000
_cell.angle_alpha   90.00
_cell.angle_beta   90.00
_cell.angle_gamma   90.00
#
_symmetry.space_group_name_H-M   'P 1'
#
loop_
_entity.id
_entity.type
_entity.pdbx_description
1 polymer ?
#
loop_
_entity_poly.entity_id
_entity_poly.type
_entity_poly.pdbx_seq_one_letter_code
_entity_poly.pdbx_strand_id
1 'polypeptide(L)'
;MYASTISNLVSTFPKFRNDAVNREVAGLKKSLTNYLLAVRNLHQSEKTKSLQSFEKYYKNIQKLRKFITKDDNEVLNRYMVKIKTNVSFLESSMNKNIESNSMSSN
;
A
#
# COMPACT_ATOMS: atom_id res chain seq x y z
N MET A 1 14.95 0.97 -1.22
CA MET A 1 14.39 2.22 -1.79
C MET A 1 12.86 2.24 -1.81
N TYR A 2 12.17 1.19 -2.30
CA TYR A 2 10.70 1.18 -2.42
C TYR A 2 9.93 1.34 -1.09
N ALA A 3 10.44 0.76 0.00
CA ALA A 3 9.88 0.94 1.34
C ALA A 3 9.83 2.42 1.76
N SER A 4 10.90 3.16 1.48
CA SER A 4 11.01 4.59 1.78
C SER A 4 10.06 5.42 0.92
N THR A 5 9.89 5.07 -0.36
CA THR A 5 8.93 5.75 -1.25
C THR A 5 7.49 5.54 -0.80
N ILE A 6 7.13 4.32 -0.42
CA ILE A 6 5.80 4.02 0.14
C ILE A 6 5.59 4.78 1.44
N SER A 7 6.56 4.75 2.35
CA SER A 7 6.49 5.49 3.61
C SER A 7 6.34 6.99 3.39
N ASN A 8 7.05 7.56 2.42
CA ASN A 8 6.93 8.97 2.07
C ASN A 8 5.55 9.29 1.47
N LEU A 9 5.05 8.49 0.53
CA LEU A 9 3.70 8.64 -0.05
C LEU A 9 2.60 8.57 1.00
N VAL A 10 2.77 7.68 1.97
CA VAL A 10 1.89 7.51 3.11
C VAL A 10 1.98 8.72 4.05
N SER A 11 3.17 9.29 4.24
CA SER A 11 3.38 10.46 5.09
C SER A 11 2.84 11.75 4.46
N THR A 12 2.97 11.92 3.14
CA THR A 12 2.47 13.10 2.40
C THR A 12 1.00 12.98 2.02
N PHE A 13 0.28 11.94 2.47
CA PHE A 13 -1.12 11.74 2.12
C PHE A 13 -1.97 12.92 2.63
N PRO A 14 -2.71 13.62 1.75
CA PRO A 14 -3.49 14.79 2.13
C PRO A 14 -4.62 14.39 3.08
N LYS A 15 -4.98 15.32 3.97
CA LYS A 15 -6.14 15.18 4.85
C LYS A 15 -7.37 15.64 4.07
N PHE A 16 -8.33 14.73 3.89
CA PHE A 16 -9.59 15.05 3.21
C PHE A 16 -10.55 15.70 4.18
N ARG A 17 -11.57 16.38 3.66
CA ARG A 17 -12.69 16.89 4.49
C ARG A 17 -13.49 15.77 5.14
N ASN A 18 -13.48 14.57 4.56
CA ASN A 18 -14.23 13.43 5.06
C ASN A 18 -13.41 12.62 6.08
N ASP A 19 -13.85 12.62 7.33
CA ASP A 19 -13.18 11.91 8.42
C ASP A 19 -13.20 10.39 8.26
N ALA A 20 -14.22 9.81 7.62
CA ALA A 20 -14.24 8.39 7.32
C ALA A 20 -13.11 8.03 6.34
N VAL A 21 -12.88 8.86 5.31
CA VAL A 21 -11.74 8.67 4.38
C VAL A 21 -10.42 8.78 5.14
N ASN A 22 -10.27 9.78 6.01
CA ASN A 22 -9.05 9.95 6.81
C ASN A 22 -8.78 8.73 7.71
N ARG A 23 -9.82 8.13 8.30
CA ARG A 23 -9.72 6.94 9.15
C ARG A 23 -9.29 5.71 8.35
N GLU A 24 -9.90 5.48 7.18
CA GLU A 24 -9.52 4.37 6.31
C GLU A 24 -8.09 4.56 5.76
N VAL A 25 -7.72 5.79 5.39
CA VAL A 25 -6.36 6.14 4.97
C VAL A 25 -5.37 5.84 6.10
N ALA A 26 -5.65 6.21 7.35
CA ALA A 26 -4.81 5.88 8.50
C ALA A 26 -4.62 4.35 8.67
N GLY A 27 -5.68 3.57 8.49
CA GLY A 27 -5.61 2.11 8.47
C GLY A 27 -4.76 1.56 7.32
N LEU A 28 -4.86 2.17 6.14
CA LEU A 28 -4.03 1.86 4.98
C LEU A 28 -2.54 2.18 5.26
N LYS A 29 -2.25 3.33 5.89
CA LYS A 29 -0.89 3.73 6.32
C LYS A 29 -0.28 2.64 7.22
N LYS A 30 -1.01 2.25 8.26
CA LYS A 30 -0.59 1.24 9.23
C LYS A 30 -0.36 -0.14 8.58
N SER A 31 -1.26 -0.54 7.68
CA SER A 31 -1.15 -1.81 6.96
C SER A 31 0.09 -1.85 6.05
N LEU A 32 0.41 -0.73 5.39
CA LEU A 32 1.64 -0.60 4.59
C LEU A 32 2.89 -0.67 5.46
N THR A 33 2.92 0.02 6.60
CA THR A 33 4.05 -0.08 7.54
C THR A 33 4.25 -1.51 8.03
N ASN A 34 3.18 -2.19 8.43
CA ASN A 34 3.24 -3.58 8.86
C ASN A 34 3.71 -4.50 7.73
N TYR A 35 3.24 -4.28 6.50
CA TYR A 35 3.70 -5.01 5.33
C TYR A 35 5.20 -4.82 5.08
N LEU A 36 5.72 -3.58 5.18
CA LEU A 36 7.15 -3.30 5.01
C LEU A 36 8.00 -3.96 6.11
N LEU A 37 7.50 -3.99 7.35
CA LEU A 37 8.15 -4.69 8.46
C LEU A 37 8.16 -6.20 8.23
N ALA A 38 7.03 -6.78 7.81
CA ALA A 38 6.92 -8.21 7.52
C ALA A 38 7.83 -8.62 6.35
N VAL A 39 7.92 -7.79 5.30
CA VAL A 39 8.87 -7.94 4.20
C VAL A 39 10.32 -7.93 4.71
N ARG A 40 10.67 -6.94 5.54
CA ARG A 40 12.03 -6.82 6.09
C ARG A 40 12.41 -8.02 6.96
N ASN A 41 11.46 -8.55 7.71
CA ASN A 41 11.69 -9.69 8.61
C ASN A 41 11.54 -11.05 7.88
N LEU A 42 11.21 -11.07 6.58
CA LEU A 42 10.94 -12.30 5.80
C LEU A 42 9.75 -13.13 6.34
N HIS A 43 8.81 -12.50 7.05
CA HIS A 43 7.61 -13.17 7.57
C HIS A 43 6.48 -13.19 6.53
N GLN A 44 6.42 -14.26 5.74
CA GLN A 44 5.44 -14.39 4.66
C GLN A 44 3.98 -14.37 5.14
N SER A 45 3.67 -14.95 6.31
CA SER A 45 2.30 -14.94 6.87
C SER A 45 1.82 -13.52 7.21
N GLU A 46 2.68 -12.72 7.87
CA GLU A 46 2.36 -11.34 8.23
C GLU A 46 2.31 -10.43 7.01
N LYS A 47 3.16 -10.69 6.01
CA LYS A 47 3.14 -10.02 4.71
C LYS A 47 1.77 -10.20 4.05
N THR A 48 1.28 -11.44 3.95
CA THR A 48 -0.03 -11.74 3.34
C THR A 48 -1.18 -11.11 4.14
N LYS A 49 -1.17 -11.20 5.47
CA LYS A 49 -2.19 -10.56 6.32
C LYS A 49 -2.21 -9.03 6.15
N SER A 50 -1.05 -8.42 6.05
CA SER A 50 -0.91 -6.97 5.87
C SER A 50 -1.36 -6.54 4.48
N LEU A 51 -1.11 -7.34 3.44
CA LEU A 51 -1.63 -7.14 2.08
C LEU A 51 -3.16 -7.24 2.03
N GLN A 52 -3.76 -8.26 2.67
CA GLN A 52 -5.22 -8.37 2.77
C GLN A 52 -5.84 -7.18 3.50
N SER A 53 -5.20 -6.72 4.58
CA SER A 53 -5.64 -5.52 5.30
C SER A 53 -5.52 -4.28 4.42
N PHE A 54 -4.41 -4.13 3.71
CA PHE A 54 -4.21 -3.06 2.73
C PHE A 54 -5.32 -3.05 1.67
N GLU A 55 -5.65 -4.20 1.08
CA GLU A 55 -6.74 -4.31 0.10
C GLU A 55 -8.10 -3.96 0.68
N LYS A 56 -8.37 -4.37 1.93
CA LYS A 56 -9.61 -4.04 2.64
C LYS A 56 -9.77 -2.53 2.79
N TYR A 57 -8.76 -1.84 3.32
CA TYR A 57 -8.77 -0.39 3.45
C TYR A 57 -8.86 0.30 2.08
N TYR A 58 -8.15 -0.22 1.07
CA TYR A 58 -8.20 0.30 -0.29
C TYR A 58 -9.62 0.23 -0.88
N LYS A 59 -10.31 -0.91 -0.74
CA LYS A 59 -11.70 -1.08 -1.19
C LYS A 59 -12.67 -0.17 -0.43
N ASN A 60 -12.47 0.03 0.87
CA ASN A 60 -13.29 0.94 1.66
C ASN A 60 -13.12 2.39 1.21
N ILE A 61 -11.88 2.84 0.98
CA ILE A 61 -11.59 4.17 0.42
C ILE A 61 -12.27 4.33 -0.95
N GLN A 62 -12.22 3.32 -1.81
CA GLN A 62 -12.93 3.36 -3.09
C GLN A 62 -14.44 3.49 -2.96
N LYS A 63 -15.06 2.94 -1.91
CA LYS A 63 -16.49 3.14 -1.65
C LYS A 63 -16.77 4.56 -1.16
N LEU A 64 -15.90 5.08 -0.30
CA LEU A 64 -16.00 6.43 0.27
C LEU A 64 -15.77 7.55 -0.75
N ARG A 65 -15.10 7.25 -1.89
CA ARG A 65 -14.86 8.21 -2.98
C ARG A 65 -16.13 8.86 -3.55
N LYS A 66 -17.28 8.20 -3.41
CA LYS A 66 -18.58 8.73 -3.86
C LYS A 66 -19.10 9.85 -2.96
N PHE A 67 -18.52 10.01 -1.78
CA PHE A 67 -18.95 10.94 -0.73
C PHE A 67 -17.96 12.09 -0.51
N ILE A 68 -17.04 12.32 -1.47
CA ILE A 68 -16.09 13.44 -1.46
C ILE A 68 -16.24 14.27 -2.73
N THR A 69 -15.71 15.49 -2.72
CA THR A 69 -15.75 16.38 -3.87
C THR A 69 -14.92 15.82 -5.04
N LYS A 70 -15.21 16.30 -6.26
CA LYS A 70 -14.50 15.85 -7.46
C LYS A 70 -12.99 16.09 -7.35
N ASP A 71 -12.58 17.24 -6.83
CA ASP A 71 -11.19 17.61 -6.64
C ASP A 71 -10.48 16.68 -5.64
N ASP A 72 -11.11 16.41 -4.49
CA ASP A 72 -10.61 15.46 -3.49
C ASP A 72 -10.51 14.05 -4.06
N ASN A 73 -11.49 13.64 -4.88
CA ASN A 73 -11.51 12.34 -5.53
C ASN A 73 -10.36 12.19 -6.55
N GLU A 74 -10.05 13.23 -7.32
CA GLU A 74 -8.91 13.18 -8.26
C GLU A 74 -7.57 13.02 -7.52
N VAL A 75 -7.39 13.79 -6.44
CA VAL A 75 -6.19 13.68 -5.58
C VAL A 75 -6.11 12.30 -4.95
N LEU A 76 -7.20 11.82 -4.36
CA LEU A 76 -7.29 10.49 -3.75
C LEU A 76 -6.96 9.41 -4.77
N ASN A 77 -7.57 9.46 -5.96
CA ASN A 77 -7.34 8.48 -7.01
C ASN A 77 -5.87 8.46 -7.46
N ARG A 78 -5.24 9.63 -7.61
CA ARG A 78 -3.81 9.73 -7.96
C ARG A 78 -2.93 9.06 -6.89
N TYR A 79 -3.20 9.30 -5.61
CA TYR A 79 -2.47 8.67 -4.51
C TYR A 79 -2.72 7.16 -4.45
N MET A 80 -3.97 6.72 -4.61
CA MET A 80 -4.34 5.30 -4.61
C MET A 80 -3.62 4.53 -5.72
N VAL A 81 -3.64 5.04 -6.95
CA VAL A 81 -2.93 4.43 -8.09
C VAL A 81 -1.43 4.38 -7.80
N LYS A 82 -0.84 5.48 -7.32
CA LYS A 82 0.60 5.54 -7.04
C LYS A 82 1.02 4.53 -5.97
N ILE A 83 0.24 4.38 -4.89
CA ILE A 83 0.50 3.37 -3.86
C ILE A 83 0.38 1.96 -4.44
N LYS A 84 -0.71 1.66 -5.16
CA LYS A 84 -0.92 0.33 -5.77
C LYS A 84 0.23 -0.05 -6.70
N THR A 85 0.65 0.88 -7.56
CA THR A 85 1.78 0.68 -8.46
C THR A 85 3.07 0.42 -7.69
N ASN A 86 3.38 1.20 -6.65
CA ASN A 86 4.57 0.98 -5.83
C ASN A 86 4.56 -0.36 -5.08
N VAL A 87 3.42 -0.76 -4.51
CA VAL A 87 3.25 -2.07 -3.86
C VAL A 87 3.44 -3.20 -4.87
N SER A 88 2.82 -3.09 -6.05
CA SER A 88 2.98 -4.09 -7.12
C SER A 88 4.42 -4.19 -7.61
N PHE A 89 5.12 -3.06 -7.81
CA PHE A 89 6.54 -3.06 -8.15
C PHE A 89 7.38 -3.69 -7.04
N LEU A 90 7.07 -3.40 -5.78
CA LEU A 90 7.77 -3.97 -4.63
C LEU A 90 7.59 -5.50 -4.61
N GLU A 91 6.36 -6.00 -4.75
CA GLU A 91 6.07 -7.43 -4.90
C GLU A 91 6.81 -8.07 -6.07
N SER A 92 6.74 -7.48 -7.27
CA SER A 92 7.44 -8.01 -8.45
C SER A 92 8.97 -7.99 -8.28
N SER A 93 9.52 -6.95 -7.66
CA SER A 93 10.96 -6.85 -7.39
C SER A 93 11.43 -7.88 -6.36
N MET A 94 10.60 -8.21 -5.38
CA MET A 94 10.91 -9.26 -4.40
C MET A 94 10.77 -10.65 -5.01
N ASN A 95 9.73 -10.90 -5.81
CA ASN A 95 9.59 -12.18 -6.50
C ASN A 95 10.74 -12.43 -7.49
N LYS A 96 11.23 -11.39 -8.19
CA LYS A 96 12.42 -11.52 -9.06
C LYS A 96 13.69 -11.89 -8.29
N ASN A 97 13.85 -11.43 -7.05
CA ASN A 97 15.00 -11.81 -6.22
C ASN A 97 14.92 -13.25 -5.71
N ILE A 98 13.71 -13.81 -5.59
CA ILE A 98 13.51 -15.22 -5.22
C ILE A 98 13.83 -16.13 -6.41
N GLU A 99 13.44 -15.75 -7.64
CA GLU A 99 13.73 -16.54 -8.84
C GLU A 99 15.23 -16.62 -9.18
N SER A 100 16.01 -15.55 -8.93
CA SER A 100 17.46 -15.56 -9.17
C SER A 100 18.25 -16.39 -8.14
N ASN A 101 17.67 -16.69 -6.96
CA ASN A 101 18.30 -17.59 -5.98
C ASN A 101 17.94 -19.07 -6.18
N SER A 102 16.98 -19.37 -7.07
CA SER A 102 16.57 -20.74 -7.44
C SER A 102 17.21 -21.28 -8.72
N MET A 103 18.05 -20.49 -9.42
CA MET A 103 18.82 -20.93 -10.61
C MET A 103 20.34 -21.02 -10.35
N SER A 104 20.74 -21.40 -9.15
CA SER A 104 22.11 -21.88 -8.86
C SER A 104 22.05 -23.12 -7.99
N SER A 105 21.43 -24.17 -8.52
CA SER A 105 21.58 -25.55 -8.07
C SER A 105 21.10 -26.46 -9.19
N ASN A 106 21.97 -26.66 -10.18
CA ASN A 106 22.26 -27.94 -10.86
C ASN A 106 23.19 -27.71 -12.03
#